data_AF-A0A5N8Z643-F1
#
_entry.id   AF-A0A5N8Z643-F1
#
_cell.length_a   1.000
_cell.length_b   1.000
_cell.length_c   1.000
_cell.angle_alpha   90.00
_cell.angle_beta   90.00
_cell.angle_gamma   90.00
#
_symmetry.space_group_name_H-M   'P 1'
#
loop_
_entity.id
_entity.type
_entity.pdbx_description
1 polymer ?
#
loop_
_entity_poly.entity_id
_entity_poly.type
_entity_poly.pdbx_seq_one_letter_code
_entity_poly.pdbx_strand_id
1 'polypeptide(L)' 'MKGGVMPSSTRKTTVTKIEHRAYMECTDKRIRVQFAGEMIADSKKVLIMHETGHVPVYYFPMDDVRMEFTQPTDHKTH' A
#
# COMPACT_ATOMS: atom_id res chain seq x y z
N MET A 1 -4.96 -63.48 -7.67
CA MET A 1 -4.35 -62.31 -7.00
C MET A 1 -4.68 -61.07 -7.82
N LYS A 2 -5.64 -60.22 -7.39
CA LYS A 2 -6.01 -59.00 -8.11
C LYS A 2 -5.21 -57.82 -7.56
N GLY A 3 -4.34 -57.24 -8.38
CA GLY A 3 -3.61 -56.02 -8.05
C GLY A 3 -4.55 -54.81 -8.08
N GLY A 4 -4.72 -54.16 -6.93
CA GLY A 4 -5.47 -52.91 -6.80
C GLY A 4 -4.63 -51.75 -7.33
N VAL A 5 -5.17 -51.04 -8.33
CA VAL A 5 -4.64 -49.75 -8.78
C VAL A 5 -4.81 -48.73 -7.65
N MET A 6 -3.71 -48.11 -7.24
CA MET A 6 -3.74 -46.97 -6.31
C MET A 6 -4.35 -45.76 -7.04
N PRO A 7 -5.42 -45.13 -6.53
CA PRO A 7 -5.91 -43.90 -7.14
C PRO A 7 -4.91 -42.78 -6.84
N SER A 8 -4.29 -42.24 -7.89
CA SER A 8 -3.50 -41.02 -7.80
C SER A 8 -4.43 -39.86 -7.39
N SER A 9 -4.27 -39.39 -6.15
CA SER A 9 -4.98 -38.23 -5.64
C SER A 9 -4.39 -36.96 -6.25
N THR A 10 -5.00 -36.44 -7.31
CA THR A 10 -4.73 -35.09 -7.81
C THR A 10 -5.13 -34.08 -6.73
N ARG A 11 -4.16 -33.44 -6.08
CA ARG A 11 -4.44 -32.26 -5.25
C ARG A 11 -4.87 -31.13 -6.17
N LYS A 12 -6.15 -30.75 -6.11
CA LYS A 12 -6.64 -29.50 -6.70
C LYS A 12 -6.18 -28.35 -5.80
N THR A 13 -5.17 -27.62 -6.23
CA THR A 13 -4.80 -26.35 -5.57
C THR A 13 -5.83 -25.30 -5.96
N THR A 14 -6.83 -25.09 -5.11
CA THR A 14 -7.73 -23.94 -5.26
C THR A 14 -6.92 -22.69 -4.88
N VAL A 15 -6.59 -21.86 -5.86
CA VAL A 15 -6.07 -20.52 -5.59
C VAL A 15 -7.24 -19.69 -5.04
N THR A 16 -7.25 -19.45 -3.74
CA THR A 16 -8.23 -18.57 -3.10
C THR A 16 -8.01 -17.15 -3.60
N LYS A 17 -9.03 -16.55 -4.22
CA LYS A 17 -9.00 -15.14 -4.62
C LYS A 17 -8.84 -14.29 -3.35
N ILE A 18 -7.71 -13.61 -3.20
CA ILE A 18 -7.55 -12.60 -2.14
C ILE A 18 -8.49 -11.45 -2.49
N GLU A 19 -9.42 -11.12 -1.60
CA GLU A 19 -10.24 -9.92 -1.76
C GLU A 19 -9.36 -8.69 -1.66
N HIS A 20 -9.31 -7.91 -2.74
CA HIS A 20 -8.57 -6.66 -2.74
C HIS A 20 -9.41 -5.58 -2.05
N ARG A 21 -8.93 -5.07 -0.91
CA ARG A 21 -9.57 -3.99 -0.15
C ARG A 21 -8.63 -2.81 -0.02
N ALA A 22 -9.18 -1.62 -0.22
CA ALA A 22 -8.53 -0.34 0.03
C ALA A 22 -9.42 0.55 0.90
N TYR A 23 -8.86 1.19 1.93
CA TYR A 23 -9.58 2.14 2.79
C TYR A 23 -8.63 3.20 3.36
N MET A 24 -9.22 4.29 3.86
CA MET A 24 -8.50 5.43 4.43
C MET A 24 -8.83 5.59 5.93
N GLU A 25 -7.84 5.99 6.71
CA GLU A 25 -7.95 6.32 8.13
C GLU A 25 -7.42 7.74 8.38
N CYS A 26 -8.15 8.55 9.15
CA CYS A 26 -7.64 9.83 9.65
C CYS A 26 -6.74 9.60 10.87
N THR A 27 -5.63 10.35 10.98
CA THR A 27 -4.77 10.28 12.17
C THR A 27 -4.58 11.65 12.82
N ASP A 28 -4.66 11.69 14.15
CA ASP A 28 -4.35 12.89 14.95
C ASP A 28 -2.84 13.05 15.22
N LYS A 29 -2.04 12.06 14.81
CA LYS A 29 -0.58 12.11 14.94
C LYS A 29 -0.01 13.20 14.04
N ARG A 30 0.99 13.92 14.55
CA ARG A 30 1.82 14.81 13.72
C ARG A 30 2.83 13.96 12.95
N ILE A 31 2.73 13.96 11.62
CA ILE A 31 3.63 13.22 10.73
C ILE A 31 4.53 14.23 10.01
N ARG A 32 5.83 13.90 9.93
CA ARG A 32 6.86 14.74 9.30
C ARG A 32 7.66 13.94 8.29
N VAL A 33 7.90 14.53 7.13
CA VAL A 33 8.78 14.00 6.09
C VAL A 33 10.03 14.86 6.04
N GLN A 34 11.19 14.22 6.17
CA GLN A 34 12.48 14.89 6.06
C GLN A 34 13.32 14.21 4.99
N PHE A 35 14.03 15.02 4.20
CA PHE A 35 14.97 14.56 3.20
C PHE A 35 16.23 15.43 3.26
N ALA A 36 17.40 14.81 3.35
CA ALA A 36 18.68 15.51 3.46
C ALA A 36 18.75 16.58 4.57
N GLY A 37 18.04 16.37 5.68
CA GLY A 37 17.95 17.32 6.79
C GLY A 37 16.91 18.44 6.62
N GLU A 38 16.30 18.56 5.44
CA GLU A 38 15.21 19.50 5.18
C GLU A 38 13.86 18.86 5.46
N MET A 39 12.98 19.61 6.11
CA MET A 39 11.58 19.22 6.27
C MET A 39 10.84 19.50 4.96
N ILE A 40 10.24 18.46 4.38
CA ILE A 40 9.47 18.53 3.13
C ILE A 40 7.97 18.64 3.40
N ALA A 41 7.49 17.96 4.45
CA ALA A 41 6.09 18.03 4.86
C ALA A 41 5.95 17.90 6.39
N ASP A 42 4.96 18.57 6.96
CA ASP A 42 4.62 18.49 8.38
C ASP A 42 3.13 18.74 8.60
N SER A 43 2.41 17.71 9.03
CA SER A 43 0.96 17.77 9.10
C SER A 43 0.38 16.99 10.28
N LYS A 44 -0.78 17.46 10.75
CA LYS A 44 -1.70 16.74 11.65
C LYS A 44 -3.00 16.31 10.94
N LYS A 45 -3.08 16.50 9.63
CA LYS A 45 -4.27 16.25 8.79
C LYS A 45 -3.95 15.16 7.75
N VAL A 46 -3.14 14.17 8.14
CA VAL A 46 -2.67 13.10 7.24
C VAL A 46 -3.74 12.01 7.14
N LEU A 47 -3.94 11.50 5.93
CA LEU A 47 -4.72 10.30 5.68
C LEU A 47 -3.79 9.10 5.48
N ILE A 48 -4.09 7.99 6.13
CA ILE A 48 -3.37 6.72 5.99
C ILE A 48 -4.19 5.81 5.08
N MET A 49 -3.65 5.45 3.93
CA MET A 49 -4.24 4.49 3.00
C MET A 49 -3.74 3.09 3.31
N HIS A 50 -4.68 2.17 3.52
CA HIS A 50 -4.42 0.75 3.67
C HIS A 50 -4.91 0.02 2.43
N GLU A 51 -4.03 -0.76 1.81
CA GLU A 51 -4.33 -1.60 0.65
C GLU A 51 -3.86 -3.04 0.92
N THR A 52 -4.68 -4.01 0.56
CA THR A 52 -4.43 -5.42 0.92
C THR A 52 -3.13 -5.92 0.29
N GLY A 53 -2.18 -6.38 1.11
CA GLY A 53 -0.87 -6.86 0.64
C GLY A 53 0.18 -5.76 0.48
N HIS A 54 -0.14 -4.50 0.82
CA HIS A 54 0.78 -3.38 0.79
C HIS A 54 0.99 -2.78 2.18
N VAL A 55 2.14 -2.13 2.39
CA VAL A 55 2.37 -1.30 3.57
C VAL A 55 1.51 -0.03 3.48
N PRO A 56 1.12 0.58 4.61
CA PRO A 56 0.32 1.80 4.58
C PRO A 56 1.03 2.96 3.86
N VAL A 57 0.25 3.75 3.12
CA VAL A 57 0.73 4.96 2.42
C VAL A 57 0.16 6.20 3.08
N TYR A 58 0.98 7.25 3.26
CA TYR A 58 0.58 8.49 3.92
C TYR A 58 0.32 9.58 2.89
N TYR A 59 -0.91 10.11 2.87
CA TYR A 59 -1.31 11.23 2.02
C TYR A 59 -1.35 12.52 2.84
N PHE A 60 -0.57 13.50 2.40
CA PHE A 60 -0.51 14.83 2.98
C PHE A 60 -1.41 15.79 2.21
N PRO A 61 -2.13 16.72 2.87
CA PRO A 61 -2.69 17.88 2.20
C PRO A 61 -1.59 18.69 1.52
N MET A 62 -1.83 19.17 0.29
CA MET A 62 -0.80 19.93 -0.45
C MET A 62 -0.33 21.18 0.29
N ASP A 63 -1.21 21.86 1.03
CA ASP A 63 -0.87 23.05 1.82
C ASP A 63 0.14 22.78 2.95
N ASP A 64 0.28 21.52 3.38
CA ASP A 64 1.21 21.11 4.42
C ASP A 64 2.52 20.53 3.82
N VAL A 65 2.67 20.58 2.48
CA VAL A 65 3.86 20.15 1.73
C VAL A 65 4.59 21.38 1.18
N ARG A 66 5.90 21.44 1.39
CA ARG A 66 6.78 22.48 0.85
C ARG A 66 7.07 22.24 -0.62
N MET A 67 6.09 22.63 -1.45
CA MET A 67 6.10 22.40 -2.90
C MET A 67 7.29 23.05 -3.62
N GLU A 68 7.95 24.05 -3.03
CA GLU A 68 9.18 24.65 -3.56
C GLU A 68 10.35 23.65 -3.69
N PHE A 69 10.29 22.52 -2.99
CA PHE A 69 11.25 21.42 -3.11
C PHE A 69 10.84 20.35 -4.12
N THR A 70 9.74 20.54 -4.84
CA THR A 70 9.18 19.55 -5.75
C THR A 70 9.16 20.10 -7.17
N GLN A 71 9.28 19.20 -8.14
CA GLN A 71 9.02 19.51 -9.53
C GLN A 71 8.20 18.38 -10.16
N PRO A 72 7.22 18.70 -11.03
CA PRO A 72 6.50 17.67 -11.76
C PRO A 72 7.46 16.89 -12.67
N THR A 73 7.15 15.62 -12.91
CA THR A 73 7.86 14.76 -13.85
C THR A 73 6.87 14.21 -14.87
N ASP A 74 7.37 13.73 -16.01
CA ASP A 74 6.54 13.13 -17.05
C ASP A 74 6.08 11.69 -16.73
N HIS A 75 6.56 11.10 -15.62
CA HIS A 75 6.24 9.73 -15.22
C HIS A 75 4.77 9.59 -14.79
N LYS A 76 4.08 8.57 -15.30
CA LYS A 76 2.67 8.26 -15.00
C LYS A 76 2.47 6.75 -14.84
N THR A 77 1.55 6.39 -13.95
CA THR A 77 1.06 5.02 -13.73
C THR A 77 -0.47 4.99 -13.94
N HIS A 78 -1.02 3.81 -14.28
CA HIS A 78 -2.43 3.59 -14.62
C HIS A 78 -3.10 2.65 -13.63
#